data_AF-A0A443RW22-F1
#
_entry.id   AF-A0A443RW22-F1
#
_cell.length_a   1.000
_cell.length_b   1.000
_cell.length_c   1.000
_cell.angle_alpha   90.00
_cell.angle_beta   90.00
_cell.angle_gamma   90.00
#
_symmetry.space_group_name_H-M   'P 1'
#
loop_
_entity.id
_entity.type
_entity.pdbx_description
1 polymer ?
#
loop_
_entity_poly.entity_id
_entity_poly.type
_entity_poly.pdbx_seq_one_letter_code
_entity_poly.pdbx_strand_id
1 'polypeptide(L)'
;MDTCGICREKRADLQCCFANCTHWFDAICLQPWIESGHNYCPYCLQECDILEYSDGTLKSILSNSDDDNSSESFCGICESEIEENEEIGFMFNCENAGIDHQFHMTCLCEHIVNYGPRCPECGSFCIHILSGNHEEIVFNRRTQDFIHLATNTIYLFC
;
A
#
# COMPACT_ATOMS: atom_id res chain seq x y z
N MET A 1 -31.05 12.78 -3.66
CA MET A 1 -30.64 13.28 -2.32
C MET A 1 -29.69 14.42 -2.61
N ASP A 2 -30.21 15.64 -2.62
CA ASP A 2 -29.59 16.76 -3.35
C ASP A 2 -29.06 17.84 -2.39
N THR A 3 -28.59 17.43 -1.22
CA THR A 3 -28.09 18.33 -0.19
C THR A 3 -26.77 17.83 0.37
N CYS A 4 -25.87 18.74 0.70
CA CYS A 4 -24.61 18.43 1.37
C CYS A 4 -24.86 17.85 2.76
N GLY A 5 -24.15 16.77 3.11
CA GLY A 5 -24.31 16.10 4.41
C GLY A 5 -23.90 16.95 5.64
N ILE A 6 -23.16 18.04 5.43
CA ILE A 6 -22.64 18.93 6.49
C ILE A 6 -23.51 20.19 6.62
N CYS A 7 -23.55 21.05 5.60
CA CYS A 7 -24.30 22.32 5.66
C CYS A 7 -25.80 22.16 5.43
N ARG A 8 -26.24 21.03 4.86
CA ARG A 8 -27.63 20.74 4.48
C ARG A 8 -28.23 21.67 3.43
N GLU A 9 -27.41 22.50 2.79
CA GLU A 9 -27.82 23.32 1.65
C GLU A 9 -27.86 22.48 0.37
N LYS A 10 -28.51 23.02 -0.66
CA LYS A 10 -28.66 22.38 -1.96
C LYS A 10 -27.29 22.29 -2.66
N ARG A 11 -27.05 21.18 -3.39
CA ARG A 11 -25.77 20.87 -4.06
C ARG A 11 -25.13 22.09 -4.74
N ALA A 12 -23.88 22.39 -4.38
CA ALA A 12 -23.01 23.32 -5.12
C ALA A 12 -22.45 22.65 -6.39
N ASP A 13 -21.79 23.44 -7.25
CA ASP A 13 -21.22 22.96 -8.52
C ASP A 13 -20.03 21.99 -8.32
N LEU A 14 -19.29 22.13 -7.21
CA LEU A 14 -18.16 21.27 -6.87
C LEU A 14 -18.44 20.45 -5.62
N GLN A 15 -18.63 19.15 -5.81
CA GLN A 15 -18.92 18.21 -4.73
C GLN A 15 -17.87 17.10 -4.69
N CYS A 16 -17.71 16.52 -3.51
CA CYS A 16 -16.92 15.32 -3.33
C CYS A 16 -17.56 14.35 -2.35
N CYS A 17 -17.20 13.08 -2.48
CA CYS A 17 -17.49 12.03 -1.51
C CYS A 17 -16.22 11.21 -1.26
N PHE A 18 -16.22 10.42 -0.19
CA PHE A 18 -15.22 9.37 -0.03
C PHE A 18 -15.54 8.25 -1.01
N ALA A 19 -14.53 7.71 -1.70
CA ALA A 19 -14.70 6.67 -2.73
C ALA A 19 -15.43 5.40 -2.22
N ASN A 20 -15.46 5.21 -0.90
CA ASN A 20 -16.00 4.03 -0.26
C ASN A 20 -17.50 4.18 0.09
N CYS A 21 -18.08 5.37 -0.09
CA CYS A 21 -19.47 5.64 0.27
C CYS A 21 -20.17 6.56 -0.74
N THR A 22 -21.49 6.65 -0.66
CA THR A 22 -22.30 7.49 -1.56
C THR A 22 -22.73 8.82 -0.92
N HIS A 23 -22.11 9.22 0.19
CA HIS A 23 -22.45 10.46 0.90
C HIS A 23 -21.69 11.63 0.29
N TRP A 24 -22.42 12.56 -0.29
CA TRP A 24 -21.87 13.73 -0.98
C TRP A 24 -21.83 14.96 -0.07
N PHE A 25 -20.75 15.72 -0.22
CA PHE A 25 -20.48 16.96 0.50
C PHE A 25 -20.03 18.02 -0.49
N ASP A 26 -20.30 19.29 -0.17
CA ASP A 26 -19.64 20.37 -0.88
C ASP A 26 -18.16 20.37 -0.49
N ALA A 27 -17.26 20.57 -1.47
CA ALA A 27 -15.83 20.49 -1.23
C ALA A 27 -15.36 21.43 -0.11
N ILE A 28 -15.94 22.64 -0.05
CA ILE A 28 -15.65 23.65 0.98
C ILE A 28 -16.09 23.18 2.37
N CYS A 29 -17.21 22.46 2.47
CA CYS A 29 -17.68 21.95 3.76
C CYS A 29 -16.85 20.78 4.26
N LEU A 30 -16.36 19.93 3.36
CA LEU A 30 -15.57 18.76 3.72
C LEU A 30 -14.09 19.09 3.97
N GLN A 31 -13.56 20.15 3.35
CA GLN A 31 -12.15 20.51 3.45
C GLN A 31 -11.65 20.68 4.90
N PRO A 32 -12.32 21.43 5.81
CA PRO A 32 -11.86 21.56 7.20
C PRO A 32 -11.81 20.23 7.96
N TRP A 33 -12.72 19.30 7.62
CA TRP A 33 -12.75 17.96 8.21
C TRP A 33 -11.50 17.18 7.84
N ILE A 34 -11.13 17.23 6.56
CA ILE A 34 -9.93 16.58 6.04
C ILE A 34 -8.66 17.23 6.59
N GLU A 35 -8.60 18.57 6.62
CA GLU A 35 -7.47 19.33 7.18
C GLU A 35 -7.27 19.07 8.69
N SER A 36 -8.31 18.59 9.39
CA SER A 36 -8.22 18.15 10.78
C SER A 36 -7.64 16.73 10.93
N GLY A 37 -7.24 16.09 9.82
CA GLY A 37 -6.65 14.75 9.81
C GLY A 37 -7.65 13.60 9.75
N HIS A 38 -8.93 13.87 9.46
CA HIS A 38 -9.94 12.83 9.36
C HIS A 38 -10.01 12.23 7.96
N ASN A 39 -9.81 10.91 7.87
CA ASN A 39 -9.93 10.12 6.65
C ASN A 39 -11.19 9.24 6.64
N TYR A 40 -12.26 9.67 7.29
CA TYR A 40 -13.52 8.94 7.33
C TYR A 40 -14.71 9.84 7.08
N CYS A 41 -15.77 9.24 6.54
CA CYS A 41 -17.01 9.94 6.21
C CYS A 41 -17.66 10.55 7.47
N PRO A 42 -17.95 11.87 7.51
CA PRO A 42 -18.66 12.49 8.63
C PRO A 42 -20.05 11.90 8.91
N TYR A 43 -20.65 11.23 7.92
CA TYR A 43 -22.01 10.71 8.00
C TYR A 43 -22.07 9.24 8.41
N CYS A 44 -21.29 8.37 7.75
CA CYS A 44 -21.29 6.93 8.03
C CYS A 44 -20.06 6.41 8.75
N LEU A 45 -19.07 7.26 9.01
CA LEU A 45 -17.79 6.92 9.65
C LEU A 45 -16.97 5.87 8.90
N GLN A 46 -17.27 5.65 7.63
CA GLN A 46 -16.50 4.74 6.79
C GLN A 46 -15.17 5.40 6.41
N GLU A 47 -14.08 4.73 6.76
CA GLU A 47 -12.70 5.13 6.44
C GLU A 47 -12.45 5.05 4.93
N CYS A 48 -11.67 5.99 4.41
CA CYS A 48 -11.29 6.11 3.01
C CYS A 48 -10.24 7.21 2.83
N ASP A 49 -9.12 6.89 2.19
CA ASP A 49 -8.03 7.84 1.91
C ASP A 49 -8.16 8.50 0.53
N ILE A 50 -9.28 8.30 -0.18
CA ILE A 50 -9.51 8.81 -1.53
C ILE A 50 -10.83 9.57 -1.59
N LEU A 51 -10.79 10.79 -2.11
CA LEU A 51 -11.97 11.54 -2.48
C LEU A 51 -12.29 11.37 -3.97
N GLU A 52 -13.56 11.15 -4.27
CA GLU A 52 -14.13 11.25 -5.61
C GLU A 52 -14.90 12.56 -5.75
N TYR A 53 -14.56 13.34 -6.78
CA TYR A 53 -15.24 14.57 -7.13
C TYR A 53 -16.36 14.30 -8.14
N SER A 54 -17.34 15.19 -8.19
CA SER A 54 -18.50 15.07 -9.10
C SER A 54 -18.14 15.08 -10.59
N ASP A 55 -16.94 15.54 -10.95
CA ASP A 55 -16.39 15.50 -12.31
C ASP A 55 -15.67 14.17 -12.63
N GLY A 56 -15.64 13.22 -11.67
CA GLY A 56 -14.94 11.94 -11.77
C GLY A 56 -13.46 12.00 -11.38
N THR A 57 -12.94 13.16 -10.96
CA THR A 57 -11.57 13.29 -10.49
C THR A 57 -11.40 12.57 -9.15
N LEU A 58 -10.33 11.80 -9.00
CA LEU A 58 -9.94 11.18 -7.73
C LEU A 58 -8.75 11.92 -7.11
N LYS A 59 -8.79 12.14 -5.79
CA LYS A 59 -7.69 12.78 -5.03
C LYS A 59 -7.40 12.02 -3.75
N SER A 60 -6.15 11.65 -3.53
CA SER A 60 -5.72 11.10 -2.24
C SER A 60 -5.75 12.18 -1.16
N ILE A 61 -6.27 11.82 0.02
CA ILE A 61 -6.37 12.68 1.20
C ILE A 61 -4.98 12.85 1.85
N LEU A 62 -4.13 11.84 1.71
CA LEU A 62 -2.80 11.78 2.34
C LEU A 62 -1.72 12.55 1.55
N SER A 63 -2.08 13.29 0.48
CA SER A 63 -1.09 13.88 -0.45
C SER A 63 -0.42 15.18 0.00
N ASN A 64 -0.52 15.58 1.27
CA ASN A 64 0.15 16.79 1.77
C ASN A 64 1.04 16.49 2.97
N SER A 65 2.17 15.86 2.68
CA SER A 65 3.43 16.23 3.32
C SER A 65 4.47 16.28 2.22
N ASP A 66 4.80 17.51 1.78
CA ASP A 66 6.15 17.85 1.31
C ASP A 66 7.15 17.72 2.49
N ASP A 67 7.09 16.59 3.21
CA ASP A 67 8.13 16.19 4.13
C ASP A 67 9.15 15.45 3.28
N ASP A 68 10.31 16.07 3.19
CA ASP A 68 11.63 15.46 3.13
C ASP A 68 11.83 14.49 4.33
N ASN A 69 10.86 13.62 4.57
CA ASN A 69 11.00 12.40 5.35
C ASN A 69 11.50 11.40 4.33
N SER A 70 12.81 11.21 4.28
CA SER A 70 13.32 9.88 3.99
C SER A 70 12.57 8.94 4.94
N SER A 71 11.49 8.32 4.47
CA SER A 71 10.83 7.24 5.17
C SER A 71 11.87 6.13 5.19
N GLU A 72 12.69 6.15 6.24
CA GLU A 72 13.68 5.12 6.53
C GLU A 72 12.90 3.80 6.48
N SER A 73 13.16 3.01 5.45
CA SER A 73 12.52 1.71 5.27
C SER A 73 13.36 0.72 6.07
N PHE A 74 12.71 -0.05 6.93
CA PHE A 74 13.38 -1.03 7.77
C PHE A 74 12.99 -2.44 7.33
N CYS A 75 13.96 -3.35 7.33
CA CYS A 75 13.71 -4.74 7.03
C CYS A 75 13.01 -5.43 8.20
N GLY A 76 11.82 -5.99 7.96
CA GLY A 76 11.03 -6.69 8.98
C GLY A 76 11.62 -8.00 9.51
N ILE A 77 12.83 -8.41 9.07
CA ILE A 77 13.55 -9.59 9.56
C ILE A 77 14.76 -9.21 10.41
N CYS A 78 15.66 -8.36 9.88
CA CYS A 78 16.90 -7.99 10.56
C CYS A 78 16.80 -6.67 11.35
N GLU A 79 15.66 -5.97 11.23
CA GLU A 79 15.37 -4.69 11.89
C GLU A 79 16.38 -3.58 11.55
N SER A 80 17.19 -3.77 10.51
CA SER A 80 18.13 -2.77 10.01
C SER A 80 17.49 -1.95 8.89
N GLU A 81 17.96 -0.72 8.74
CA GLU A 81 17.59 0.17 7.64
C GLU A 81 17.92 -0.47 6.28
N ILE A 82 17.07 -0.22 5.30
CA ILE A 82 17.23 -0.61 3.91
C ILE A 82 17.75 0.62 3.17
N GLU A 83 18.99 0.54 2.69
CA GLU A 83 19.59 1.65 1.94
C GLU A 83 18.98 1.75 0.52
N GLU A 84 19.00 2.94 -0.08
CA GLU A 84 18.42 3.21 -1.42
C GLU A 84 18.95 2.29 -2.54
N ASN A 85 20.17 1.74 -2.37
CA ASN A 85 20.81 0.86 -3.35
C ASN A 85 20.67 -0.63 -3.05
N GLU A 86 20.00 -1.00 -1.96
CA GLU A 86 19.77 -2.39 -1.59
C GLU A 86 18.55 -2.96 -2.31
N GLU A 87 18.62 -4.24 -2.66
CA GLU A 87 17.49 -4.91 -3.30
C GLU A 87 16.44 -5.25 -2.24
N ILE A 88 15.23 -4.72 -2.44
CA ILE A 88 14.08 -4.94 -1.56
C ILE A 88 13.23 -6.08 -2.11
N GLY A 89 12.78 -6.96 -1.22
CA GLY A 89 11.87 -8.06 -1.51
C GLY A 89 10.54 -7.93 -0.78
N PHE A 90 9.45 -8.24 -1.47
CA PHE A 90 8.09 -8.22 -0.95
C PHE A 90 7.41 -9.58 -1.19
N MET A 91 6.52 -9.99 -0.29
CA MET A 91 5.66 -11.14 -0.56
C MET A 91 4.49 -10.72 -1.44
N PHE A 92 4.29 -11.33 -2.60
CA PHE A 92 3.25 -10.94 -3.57
C PHE A 92 1.84 -10.82 -2.94
N ASN A 93 1.50 -11.71 -2.01
CA ASN A 93 0.19 -11.68 -1.35
C ASN A 93 0.01 -10.50 -0.38
N CYS A 94 1.10 -10.03 0.25
CA CYS A 94 1.05 -8.86 1.14
C CYS A 94 0.84 -7.60 0.32
N GLU A 95 1.63 -7.45 -0.75
CA GLU A 95 1.53 -6.33 -1.68
C GLU A 95 0.13 -6.22 -2.29
N ASN A 96 -0.41 -7.33 -2.82
CA ASN A 96 -1.74 -7.36 -3.41
C ASN A 96 -2.87 -7.13 -2.38
N ALA A 97 -2.60 -7.30 -1.08
CA ALA A 97 -3.53 -6.96 0.00
C ALA A 97 -3.40 -5.49 0.44
N GLY A 98 -2.49 -4.71 -0.14
CA GLY A 98 -2.18 -3.35 0.28
C GLY A 98 -1.44 -3.30 1.61
N ILE A 99 -0.73 -4.37 1.98
CA ILE A 99 0.07 -4.45 3.21
C ILE A 99 1.54 -4.37 2.85
N ASP A 100 2.18 -3.29 3.27
CA ASP A 100 3.57 -2.97 2.99
C ASP A 100 4.51 -3.64 4.00
N HIS A 101 4.86 -4.90 3.74
CA HIS A 101 5.91 -5.61 4.49
C HIS A 101 7.18 -5.68 3.64
N GLN A 102 8.21 -4.94 4.08
CA GLN A 102 9.46 -4.77 3.34
C GLN A 102 10.60 -5.54 3.98
N PHE A 103 11.44 -6.13 3.14
CA PHE A 103 12.59 -6.91 3.59
C PHE A 103 13.78 -6.66 2.66
N HIS A 104 15.00 -6.74 3.19
CA HIS A 104 16.15 -7.02 2.33
C HIS A 104 15.87 -8.32 1.55
N MET A 105 16.09 -8.29 0.24
CA MET A 105 15.84 -9.45 -0.63
C MET A 105 16.59 -10.68 -0.12
N THR A 106 17.83 -10.49 0.34
CA THR A 106 18.67 -11.54 0.92
C THR A 106 18.06 -12.14 2.19
N CYS A 107 17.62 -11.29 3.14
CA CYS A 107 16.97 -11.74 4.37
C CYS A 107 15.69 -12.53 4.07
N LEU A 108 14.86 -12.06 3.14
CA LEU A 108 13.62 -12.74 2.75
C LEU A 108 13.89 -14.10 2.12
N CYS A 109 14.85 -14.17 1.18
CA CYS A 109 15.22 -15.43 0.54
C CYS A 109 15.77 -16.44 1.56
N GLU A 110 16.66 -16.00 2.46
CA GLU A 110 17.20 -16.85 3.54
C GLU A 110 16.09 -17.35 4.47
N HIS A 111 15.15 -16.47 4.84
CA HIS A 111 13.97 -16.86 5.64
C HIS A 111 13.16 -17.94 4.94
N ILE A 112 12.88 -17.77 3.64
CA ILE A 112 12.06 -18.72 2.87
C ILE A 112 12.74 -20.08 2.72
N VAL A 113 14.07 -20.12 2.55
CA VAL A 113 14.84 -21.36 2.52
C VAL A 113 14.76 -22.11 3.85
N ASN A 114 14.91 -21.39 4.97
CA ASN A 114 15.00 -21.97 6.31
C ASN A 114 13.64 -22.32 6.94
N TYR A 115 12.63 -21.47 6.76
CA TYR A 115 11.34 -21.56 7.45
C TYR A 115 10.16 -21.82 6.51
N GLY A 116 10.39 -21.72 5.19
CA GLY A 116 9.41 -21.95 4.15
C GLY A 116 8.77 -20.65 3.61
N PRO A 117 7.96 -20.76 2.53
CA PRO A 117 7.42 -19.63 1.78
C PRO A 117 6.24 -18.96 2.49
N ARG A 118 6.51 -18.33 3.63
CA ARG A 118 5.56 -17.54 4.42
C ARG A 118 6.17 -16.18 4.72
N CYS A 119 5.32 -15.16 4.76
CA CYS A 119 5.72 -13.84 5.22
C CYS A 119 6.21 -13.91 6.68
N PRO A 120 7.39 -13.37 7.00
CA PRO A 120 7.91 -13.33 8.37
C PRO A 120 7.01 -12.58 9.35
N GLU A 121 6.32 -11.53 8.89
CA GLU A 121 5.53 -10.66 9.76
C GLU A 121 4.10 -11.16 9.96
N CYS A 122 3.37 -11.47 8.88
CA CYS A 122 1.96 -11.87 8.97
C CYS A 122 1.70 -13.37 8.82
N GLY A 123 2.70 -14.17 8.48
CA GLY A 123 2.59 -15.63 8.28
C GLY A 123 1.84 -16.06 7.01
N SER A 124 1.45 -15.11 6.16
CA SER A 124 0.75 -15.37 4.89
C SER A 124 1.63 -16.24 3.98
N PHE A 125 1.06 -17.33 3.45
CA PHE A 125 1.78 -18.23 2.55
C PHE A 125 1.84 -17.63 1.14
N CYS A 126 3.03 -17.53 0.56
CA CYS A 126 3.22 -17.18 -0.84
C CYS A 126 4.58 -17.66 -1.37
N ILE A 127 4.60 -18.27 -2.55
CA ILE A 127 5.83 -18.72 -3.23
C ILE A 127 6.36 -17.68 -4.22
N HIS A 128 5.65 -16.57 -4.38
CA HIS A 128 5.97 -15.48 -5.29
C HIS A 128 6.47 -14.29 -4.47
N ILE A 129 7.65 -13.81 -4.84
CA ILE A 129 8.33 -12.65 -4.28
C ILE A 129 8.37 -11.59 -5.37
N LEU A 130 8.17 -10.34 -4.99
CA LEU A 130 8.37 -9.18 -5.85
C LEU A 130 9.66 -8.48 -5.46
N SER A 131 10.49 -8.10 -6.42
CA SER A 131 11.60 -7.16 -6.19
C SER A 131 11.08 -5.72 -6.10
N GLY A 132 11.91 -4.78 -5.64
CA GLY A 132 11.58 -3.35 -5.64
C GLY A 132 11.21 -2.79 -7.03
N ASN A 133 11.68 -3.43 -8.10
CA ASN A 133 11.30 -3.10 -9.48
C ASN A 133 10.04 -3.83 -9.95
N HIS A 134 9.30 -4.47 -9.03
CA HIS A 134 8.12 -5.30 -9.29
C HIS A 134 8.38 -6.49 -10.21
N GLU A 135 9.61 -7.00 -10.23
CA GLU A 135 9.94 -8.22 -10.96
C GLU A 135 9.59 -9.44 -10.11
N GLU A 136 9.01 -10.46 -10.75
CA GLU A 136 8.52 -11.63 -10.06
C GLU A 136 9.59 -12.72 -9.96
N ILE A 137 9.85 -13.14 -8.73
CA ILE A 137 10.77 -14.22 -8.35
C ILE A 137 9.96 -15.33 -7.71
N VAL A 138 10.08 -16.55 -8.23
CA VAL A 138 9.34 -17.72 -7.73
C VAL A 138 10.25 -18.66 -6.99
N PHE A 139 9.87 -19.01 -5.75
CA PHE A 139 10.57 -20.03 -4.97
C PHE A 139 10.16 -21.45 -5.39
N ASN A 140 11.12 -22.21 -5.91
CA ASN A 140 10.94 -23.61 -6.24
C ASN A 140 11.19 -24.48 -5.01
N ARG A 141 10.12 -24.87 -4.31
CA ARG A 141 10.19 -25.73 -3.12
C ARG A 141 10.91 -27.07 -3.32
N ARG A 142 10.97 -27.59 -4.56
CA ARG A 142 11.61 -28.89 -4.83
C ARG A 142 13.13 -28.77 -4.87
N THR A 143 13.65 -27.70 -5.45
CA THR A 143 15.10 -27.48 -5.59
C THR A 143 15.64 -26.52 -4.54
N GLN A 144 14.76 -25.83 -3.81
CA GLN A 144 15.07 -24.74 -2.88
C GLN A 144 15.78 -23.55 -3.54
N ASP A 145 15.52 -23.32 -4.82
CA ASP A 145 16.07 -22.19 -5.58
C ASP A 145 15.02 -21.15 -5.93
N PHE A 146 15.48 -19.96 -6.33
CA PHE A 146 14.64 -18.85 -6.78
C PHE A 146 14.77 -18.66 -8.28
N ILE A 147 13.64 -18.52 -8.98
CA ILE A 147 13.58 -18.37 -10.43
C ILE A 147 12.98 -17.01 -10.76
N HIS A 148 13.74 -16.17 -11.45
CA HIS A 148 13.26 -14.88 -11.91
C HIS A 148 12.50 -15.05 -13.23
N LEU A 149 11.19 -14.77 -13.23
CA LEU A 149 10.33 -15.15 -14.35
C LEU A 149 10.62 -14.37 -15.64
N ALA A 150 10.98 -13.08 -15.53
CA ALA A 150 11.23 -12.25 -16.71
C ALA A 150 12.47 -12.69 -17.51
N THR A 151 13.52 -13.15 -16.81
CA THR A 151 14.81 -13.50 -17.43
C THR A 151 15.04 -15.01 -17.49
N ASN A 152 14.20 -15.79 -16.81
CA ASN A 152 14.39 -17.22 -16.56
C ASN A 152 15.75 -17.53 -15.90
N THR A 153 16.29 -16.56 -15.15
CA THR A 153 17.55 -16.69 -14.41
C THR A 153 17.30 -17.35 -13.07
N ILE A 154 18.16 -18.29 -12.68
CA ILE A 154 18.13 -18.94 -11.37
C ILE A 154 19.06 -18.17 -10.44
N TYR A 155 18.52 -17.72 -9.31
CA TYR A 155 19.30 -17.10 -8.24
C TYR A 155 19.67 -18.15 -7.20
N LEU A 156 20.97 -18.26 -6.95
CA LEU A 156 21.54 -19.06 -5.87
C LEU A 156 21.97 -18.08 -4.77
N PHE A 157 21.08 -17.81 -3.83
CA PHE A 157 21.43 -17.09 -2.61
C PHE A 157 22.14 -18.10 -1.70
N CYS A 158 23.46 -17.95 -1.57
CA CYS A 158 24.35 -18.87 -0.85
C CYS A 158 24.53 -18.43 0.59
#